data_AF-A0A2N0WIT1-F1
#
_entry.id   AF-A0A2N0WIT1-F1
#
_cell.length_a   1.000
_cell.length_b   1.000
_cell.length_c   1.000
_cell.angle_alpha   90.00
_cell.angle_beta   90.00
_cell.angle_gamma   90.00
#
_symmetry.space_group_name_H-M   'P 1'
#
loop_
_entity.id
_entity.type
_entity.pdbx_description
1 polymer ?
#
loop_
_entity_poly.entity_id
_entity_poly.type
_entity_poly.pdbx_seq_one_letter_code
_entity_poly.pdbx_strand_id
1 'polypeptide(L)'
;MNDQESRNVLEFFATTLVALDNLDYSKDEFKFTGYVPLDFEFSYDELEAICQSLNLDTSDSDRGQRKIVFDIVNTGIFYSLDDYLSNPERRVDVKPKSSFYIFEEKLHYISDYNYKDEELPNFIKIAKLYDALNTISDFQGYLGNEPYIIFFGKINLKLNFKFKASDLNVNFKKIMLFVDDYVFNKMHHEDRVLSIRNALNEMFLEKDVEFSIFLKKFEAFYLLVRNNFQLYIDNFSFDDFKNKLEEDRREYTIKINKVFSDMQNQLLTLPLATVLAAGQIVLVNGFGDFVKNSLIVVGISIFCNFVLMKISNKNSTLTALRNEINLREEEMIKKDDSTYRAEYLEVYAQLSSRLNKLDSNLKLVKKITIFATVLVFLVYFTRLFY
;
A
#
# COMPACT_ATOMS: atom_id res chain seq x y z
N MET A 1 -3.24 28.27 -39.04
CA MET A 1 -1.79 28.36 -38.92
C MET A 1 -1.22 26.95 -38.85
N ASN A 2 -0.21 26.62 -39.66
CA ASN A 2 0.53 25.35 -39.54
C ASN A 2 1.48 25.43 -38.31
N ASP A 3 1.86 24.30 -37.69
CA ASP A 3 2.71 24.30 -36.48
C ASP A 3 4.08 24.98 -36.73
N GLN A 4 4.63 24.82 -37.94
CA GLN A 4 5.87 25.51 -38.35
C GLN A 4 5.71 27.03 -38.42
N GLU A 5 4.55 27.50 -38.86
CA GLU A 5 4.24 28.92 -38.97
C GLU A 5 4.06 29.54 -37.58
N SER A 6 3.40 28.83 -36.67
CA SER A 6 3.32 29.19 -35.25
C SER A 6 4.71 29.28 -34.61
N ARG A 7 5.61 28.32 -34.87
CA ARG A 7 6.98 28.37 -34.33
C ARG A 7 7.74 29.61 -34.81
N ASN A 8 7.66 29.92 -36.10
CA ASN A 8 8.30 31.10 -36.67
C ASN A 8 7.77 32.40 -36.05
N VAL A 9 6.44 32.49 -35.83
CA VAL A 9 5.80 33.63 -35.12
C VAL A 9 6.34 33.75 -33.70
N LEU A 10 6.44 32.64 -32.97
CA LEU A 10 6.91 32.64 -31.57
C LEU A 10 8.39 33.01 -31.45
N GLU A 11 9.25 32.49 -32.33
CA GLU A 11 10.67 32.86 -32.38
C GLU A 11 10.86 34.33 -32.74
N PHE A 12 10.14 34.82 -33.74
CA PHE A 12 10.16 36.24 -34.12
C PHE A 12 9.68 37.13 -32.97
N PHE A 13 8.59 36.77 -32.31
CA PHE A 13 8.07 37.52 -31.17
C PHE A 13 9.06 37.54 -30.00
N ALA A 14 9.61 36.39 -29.62
CA ALA A 14 10.54 36.26 -28.49
C ALA A 14 11.89 36.97 -28.71
N THR A 15 12.35 37.11 -29.96
CA THR A 15 13.67 37.67 -30.29
C THR A 15 13.62 39.11 -30.78
N THR A 16 12.55 39.50 -31.48
CA THR A 16 12.51 40.75 -32.25
C THR A 16 11.47 41.73 -31.69
N LEU A 17 10.24 41.28 -31.40
CA LEU A 17 9.17 42.18 -30.97
C LEU A 17 9.28 42.63 -29.50
N VAL A 18 9.99 41.89 -28.66
CA VAL A 18 10.29 42.30 -27.27
C VAL A 18 11.23 43.51 -27.19
N ALA A 19 11.94 43.83 -28.28
CA ALA A 19 12.91 44.92 -28.34
C ALA A 19 12.32 46.27 -28.78
N LEU A 20 11.00 46.37 -28.95
CA LEU A 20 10.30 47.62 -29.23
C LEU A 20 10.29 48.55 -27.99
N ASP A 21 10.41 49.85 -28.22
CA ASP A 21 10.28 50.87 -27.18
C ASP A 21 8.82 51.01 -26.73
N ASN A 22 8.62 51.19 -25.43
CA ASN A 22 7.29 51.37 -24.80
C ASN A 22 6.25 50.32 -25.23
N LEU A 23 6.68 49.05 -25.28
CA LEU A 23 5.78 47.93 -25.58
C LEU A 23 4.67 47.86 -24.50
N ASP A 24 3.43 48.04 -24.94
CA ASP A 24 2.22 48.00 -24.13
C ASP A 24 1.21 47.00 -24.69
N TYR A 25 0.34 46.45 -23.83
CA TYR A 25 -0.67 45.46 -24.19
C TYR A 25 -2.09 45.94 -23.84
N SER A 26 -2.95 46.00 -24.85
CA SER A 26 -4.38 46.24 -24.69
C SER A 26 -5.13 44.92 -24.53
N LYS A 27 -5.62 44.66 -23.31
CA LYS A 27 -6.39 43.45 -22.98
C LYS A 27 -7.74 43.38 -23.69
N ASP A 28 -8.40 44.51 -23.90
CA ASP A 28 -9.72 44.56 -24.53
C ASP A 28 -9.64 44.31 -26.05
N GLU A 29 -8.53 44.69 -26.67
CA GLU A 29 -8.32 44.56 -28.12
C GLU A 29 -7.41 43.38 -28.50
N PHE A 30 -6.79 42.71 -27.52
CA PHE A 30 -5.78 41.66 -27.74
C PHE A 30 -4.63 42.12 -28.64
N LYS A 31 -4.18 43.36 -28.45
CA LYS A 31 -3.14 43.98 -29.28
C LYS A 31 -1.94 44.40 -28.46
N PHE A 32 -0.76 44.16 -29.00
CA PHE A 32 0.46 44.81 -28.53
C PHE A 32 0.72 46.07 -29.35
N THR A 33 1.20 47.12 -28.69
CA THR A 33 1.64 48.37 -29.30
C THR A 33 3.06 48.65 -28.86
N GLY A 34 3.97 48.89 -29.80
CA GLY A 34 5.33 49.31 -29.49
C GLY A 34 5.87 50.27 -30.54
N TYR A 35 7.00 50.92 -30.24
CA TYR A 35 7.66 51.87 -31.12
C TYR A 35 8.99 51.30 -31.59
N VAL A 36 9.28 51.36 -32.89
CA VAL A 36 10.54 50.84 -33.44
C VAL A 36 11.68 51.79 -33.10
N PRO A 37 12.71 51.38 -32.32
CA PRO A 37 13.84 52.24 -31.96
C PRO A 37 14.64 52.70 -33.18
N LEU A 38 15.23 53.90 -33.13
CA LEU A 38 16.00 54.49 -34.24
C LEU A 38 17.22 53.64 -34.65
N ASP A 39 17.78 52.92 -33.69
CA ASP A 39 18.95 52.05 -33.77
C ASP A 39 18.58 50.55 -33.86
N PHE A 40 17.31 50.24 -34.13
CA PHE A 40 16.85 48.86 -34.25
C PHE A 40 17.44 48.15 -35.48
N GLU A 41 17.65 46.83 -35.37
CA GLU A 41 18.26 46.01 -36.42
C GLU A 41 17.45 46.03 -37.72
N PHE A 42 16.12 46.14 -37.61
CA PHE A 42 15.20 46.25 -38.74
C PHE A 42 14.62 47.67 -38.87
N SER A 43 14.50 48.16 -40.10
CA SER A 43 13.68 49.34 -40.38
C SER A 43 12.20 49.05 -40.13
N TYR A 44 11.39 50.11 -39.97
CA TYR A 44 9.93 49.96 -39.79
C TYR A 44 9.30 49.13 -40.92
N ASP A 45 9.64 49.44 -42.18
CA ASP A 45 9.05 48.78 -43.34
C ASP A 45 9.46 47.30 -43.42
N GLU A 46 10.70 46.97 -43.03
CA GLU A 46 11.16 45.58 -42.94
C GLU A 46 10.43 44.83 -41.83
N LEU A 47 10.23 45.45 -40.67
CA LEU A 47 9.54 44.81 -39.55
C LEU A 47 8.06 44.57 -39.86
N GLU A 48 7.38 45.55 -40.45
CA GLU A 48 5.99 45.44 -40.89
C GLU A 48 5.83 44.34 -41.95
N ALA A 49 6.77 44.26 -42.91
CA ALA A 49 6.77 43.20 -43.92
C ALA A 49 6.97 41.80 -43.30
N ILE A 50 7.84 41.67 -42.29
CA ILE A 50 8.04 40.40 -41.58
C ILE A 50 6.76 40.02 -40.82
N CYS A 51 6.14 40.95 -40.08
CA CYS A 51 4.86 40.71 -39.40
C CYS A 51 3.77 40.22 -40.37
N GLN A 52 3.61 40.88 -41.52
CA GLN A 52 2.64 40.48 -42.55
C GLN A 52 2.96 39.11 -43.15
N SER A 53 4.25 38.79 -43.35
CA SER A 53 4.67 37.46 -43.83
C SER A 53 4.35 36.33 -42.84
N LEU A 54 4.21 36.67 -41.56
CA LEU A 54 3.83 35.80 -40.47
C LEU A 54 2.32 35.83 -40.18
N ASN A 55 1.51 36.42 -41.07
CA ASN A 55 0.06 36.57 -40.95
C ASN A 55 -0.39 37.33 -39.68
N LEU A 56 0.44 38.24 -39.17
CA LEU A 56 0.05 39.16 -38.11
C LEU A 56 -0.68 40.37 -38.71
N ASP A 57 -1.88 40.66 -38.20
CA ASP A 57 -2.61 41.87 -38.59
C ASP A 57 -1.90 43.10 -38.01
N THR A 58 -1.42 43.97 -38.90
CA THR A 58 -0.68 45.20 -38.59
C THR A 58 -1.42 46.46 -39.02
N SER A 59 -2.71 46.35 -39.38
CA SER A 59 -3.51 47.43 -39.98
C SER A 59 -3.60 48.72 -39.15
N ASP A 60 -3.45 48.63 -37.83
CA ASP A 60 -3.46 49.79 -36.91
C ASP A 60 -2.08 50.41 -36.65
N SER A 61 -1.06 49.99 -37.39
CA SER A 61 0.31 50.53 -37.30
C SER A 61 0.42 51.90 -37.98
N ASP A 62 1.31 52.77 -37.47
CA ASP A 62 1.55 54.11 -37.99
C ASP A 62 3.05 54.33 -38.26
N ARG A 63 3.41 54.30 -39.54
CA ARG A 63 4.77 54.55 -40.04
C ARG A 63 5.31 55.93 -39.64
N GLY A 64 4.47 56.96 -39.65
CA GLY A 64 4.88 58.33 -39.31
C GLY A 64 5.31 58.48 -37.85
N GLN A 65 4.69 57.68 -36.97
CA GLN A 65 5.04 57.61 -35.55
C GLN A 65 6.01 56.47 -35.22
N ARG A 66 6.42 55.67 -36.22
CA ARG A 66 7.17 54.41 -36.03
C ARG A 66 6.48 53.45 -35.04
N LYS A 67 5.14 53.50 -35.00
CA LYS A 67 4.30 52.72 -34.09
C LYS A 67 3.88 51.44 -34.79
N ILE A 68 4.18 50.29 -34.20
CA ILE A 68 3.76 48.99 -34.70
C ILE A 68 2.71 48.42 -33.73
N VAL A 69 1.57 48.04 -34.29
CA VAL A 69 0.46 47.41 -33.59
C VAL A 69 0.22 46.06 -34.22
N PHE A 70 0.09 45.01 -33.41
CA PHE A 70 -0.26 43.69 -33.93
C PHE A 70 -1.22 42.95 -33.02
N ASP A 71 -2.14 42.22 -33.65
CA ASP A 71 -3.13 41.36 -33.00
C ASP A 71 -2.50 39.99 -32.68
N ILE A 72 -2.69 39.51 -31.44
CA ILE A 72 -2.20 38.20 -31.00
C ILE A 72 -3.26 37.09 -31.04
N VAL A 73 -4.49 37.39 -31.46
CA VAL A 73 -5.56 36.40 -31.60
C VAL A 73 -5.13 35.28 -32.55
N ASN A 74 -5.27 34.03 -32.09
CA ASN A 74 -4.89 32.81 -32.82
C ASN A 74 -3.40 32.64 -33.19
N THR A 75 -2.51 33.46 -32.62
CA THR A 75 -1.05 33.38 -32.88
C THR A 75 -0.32 32.37 -31.99
N GLY A 76 -0.98 31.91 -30.92
CA GLY A 76 -0.33 31.12 -29.86
C GLY A 76 0.45 31.98 -28.86
N ILE A 77 0.38 33.30 -28.97
CA ILE A 77 0.94 34.24 -28.01
C ILE A 77 -0.13 34.63 -26.98
N PHE A 78 0.26 34.65 -25.71
CA PHE A 78 -0.56 35.06 -24.58
C PHE A 78 0.20 36.13 -23.80
N TYR A 79 -0.54 37.11 -23.28
CA TYR A 79 0.07 38.16 -22.48
C TYR A 79 0.50 37.62 -21.10
N SER A 80 -0.44 37.06 -20.34
CA SER A 80 -0.18 36.46 -19.03
C SER A 80 -0.60 34.99 -18.95
N LEU A 81 -0.14 34.28 -17.92
CA LEU A 81 -0.58 32.91 -17.65
C LEU A 81 -2.08 32.85 -17.33
N ASP A 82 -2.66 33.88 -16.72
CA ASP A 82 -4.11 33.94 -16.50
C ASP A 82 -4.90 34.04 -17.82
N ASP A 83 -4.36 34.74 -18.82
CA ASP A 83 -4.96 34.80 -20.16
C ASP A 83 -4.87 33.45 -20.87
N TYR A 84 -3.75 32.74 -20.70
CA TYR A 84 -3.63 31.36 -21.19
C TYR A 84 -4.66 30.43 -20.52
N LEU A 85 -4.76 30.45 -19.19
CA LEU A 85 -5.65 29.61 -18.38
C LEU A 85 -7.14 30.06 -18.40
N SER A 86 -7.45 31.15 -19.08
CA SER A 86 -8.83 31.61 -19.27
C SER A 86 -9.67 30.58 -20.04
N ASN A 87 -9.04 29.83 -20.96
CA ASN A 87 -9.65 28.68 -21.62
C ASN A 87 -9.58 27.45 -20.68
N PRO A 88 -10.72 26.92 -20.21
CA PRO A 88 -10.73 25.79 -19.27
C PRO A 88 -10.06 24.51 -19.80
N GLU A 89 -10.09 24.25 -21.11
CA GLU A 89 -9.47 23.05 -21.70
C GLU A 89 -7.95 23.05 -21.49
N ARG A 90 -7.32 24.23 -21.51
CA ARG A 90 -5.87 24.37 -21.30
C ARG A 90 -5.44 24.12 -19.86
N ARG A 91 -6.36 24.18 -18.90
CA ARG A 91 -6.09 23.89 -17.47
C ARG A 91 -5.81 22.41 -17.22
N VAL A 92 -6.33 21.54 -18.09
CA VAL A 92 -6.26 20.08 -17.96
C VAL A 92 -5.43 19.42 -19.07
N ASP A 93 -4.85 20.22 -19.96
CA ASP A 93 -4.04 19.72 -21.08
C ASP A 93 -2.61 19.39 -20.65
N VAL A 94 -2.33 18.09 -20.55
CA VAL A 94 -1.00 17.57 -20.19
C VAL A 94 -0.01 17.69 -21.35
N LYS A 95 -0.51 17.72 -22.61
CA LYS A 95 0.33 17.75 -23.80
C LYS A 95 -0.28 18.67 -24.86
N PRO A 96 -0.07 20.00 -24.72
CA PRO A 96 -0.51 20.96 -25.71
C PRO A 96 -0.02 20.60 -27.11
N LYS A 97 -0.96 20.55 -28.07
CA LYS A 97 -0.68 20.19 -29.46
C LYS A 97 0.01 21.30 -30.24
N SER A 98 -0.13 22.54 -29.80
CA SER A 98 0.40 23.72 -30.48
C SER A 98 1.42 24.40 -29.59
N SER A 99 2.51 24.85 -30.22
CA SER A 99 3.51 25.69 -29.55
C SER A 99 2.87 27.01 -29.10
N PHE A 100 3.31 27.55 -27.97
CA PHE A 100 2.81 28.82 -27.45
C PHE A 100 3.88 29.60 -26.68
N TYR A 101 3.62 30.89 -26.49
CA TYR A 101 4.46 31.81 -25.72
C TYR A 101 3.59 32.62 -24.77
N ILE A 102 4.05 32.79 -23.53
CA ILE A 102 3.42 33.61 -22.51
C ILE A 102 4.39 34.72 -22.12
N PHE A 103 4.01 35.97 -22.39
CA PHE A 103 4.90 37.12 -22.37
C PHE A 103 5.37 37.53 -20.97
N GLU A 104 4.44 37.74 -20.02
CA GLU A 104 4.80 38.19 -18.67
C GLU A 104 5.74 37.19 -17.95
N GLU A 105 5.47 35.89 -18.10
CA GLU A 105 6.27 34.81 -17.51
C GLU A 105 7.51 34.44 -18.33
N LYS A 106 7.68 35.02 -19.53
CA LYS A 106 8.71 34.67 -20.53
C LYS A 106 8.78 33.17 -20.78
N LEU A 107 7.61 32.54 -20.79
CA LEU A 107 7.46 31.09 -20.85
C LEU A 107 7.13 30.69 -22.29
N HIS A 108 7.89 29.74 -22.83
CA HIS A 108 7.59 29.14 -24.12
C HIS A 108 7.40 27.63 -23.97
N TYR A 109 6.57 27.08 -24.84
CA TYR A 109 6.38 25.65 -24.98
C TYR A 109 6.37 25.30 -26.45
N ILE A 110 7.14 24.28 -26.81
CA ILE A 110 7.27 23.79 -28.18
C ILE A 110 6.58 22.43 -28.26
N SER A 111 5.60 22.32 -29.16
CA SER A 111 4.94 21.06 -29.49
C SER A 111 6.00 20.02 -29.92
N ASP A 112 5.79 18.75 -29.54
CA ASP A 112 6.68 17.63 -29.87
C ASP A 112 8.11 17.66 -29.28
N TYR A 113 8.46 18.68 -28.49
CA TYR A 113 9.70 18.64 -27.70
C TYR A 113 9.55 17.70 -26.50
N ASN A 114 10.57 16.90 -26.23
CA ASN A 114 10.58 15.97 -25.11
C ASN A 114 11.13 16.64 -23.84
N TYR A 115 10.28 17.43 -23.18
CA TYR A 115 10.61 18.07 -21.91
C TYR A 115 10.83 17.05 -20.80
N LYS A 116 11.85 17.27 -19.96
CA LYS A 116 11.94 16.57 -18.67
C LYS A 116 10.91 17.14 -17.70
N ASP A 117 10.50 16.35 -16.71
CA ASP A 117 9.51 16.79 -15.71
C ASP A 117 9.91 18.05 -14.95
N GLU A 118 11.19 18.24 -14.70
CA GLU A 118 11.72 19.44 -14.04
C GLU A 118 11.53 20.69 -14.89
N GLU A 119 11.67 20.55 -16.22
CA GLU A 119 11.57 21.62 -17.23
C GLU A 119 10.13 22.00 -17.56
N LEU A 120 9.15 21.15 -17.20
CA LEU A 120 7.76 21.41 -17.50
C LEU A 120 7.22 22.63 -16.73
N PRO A 121 6.46 23.51 -17.41
CA PRO A 121 5.66 24.55 -16.77
C PRO A 121 4.80 24.02 -15.62
N ASN A 122 4.68 24.84 -14.57
CA ASN A 122 3.93 24.50 -13.37
C ASN A 122 2.47 24.11 -13.65
N PHE A 123 1.80 24.78 -14.59
CA PHE A 123 0.42 24.43 -14.94
C PHE A 123 0.32 23.06 -15.64
N ILE A 124 1.34 22.62 -16.41
CA ILE A 124 1.36 21.26 -17.01
C ILE A 124 1.56 20.21 -15.91
N LYS A 125 2.39 20.51 -14.89
CA LYS A 125 2.52 19.65 -13.70
C LYS A 125 1.18 19.52 -12.96
N ILE A 126 0.37 20.57 -12.92
CA ILE A 126 -1.00 20.51 -12.40
C ILE A 126 -1.93 19.71 -13.32
N ALA A 127 -1.82 19.84 -14.65
CA ALA A 127 -2.58 19.00 -15.57
C ALA A 127 -2.25 17.50 -15.39
N LYS A 128 -0.99 17.15 -15.06
CA LYS A 128 -0.64 15.77 -14.69
C LYS A 128 -1.34 15.30 -13.43
N LEU A 129 -1.49 16.18 -12.43
CA LEU A 129 -2.28 15.88 -11.23
C LEU A 129 -3.76 15.70 -11.56
N TYR A 130 -4.33 16.51 -12.47
CA TYR A 130 -5.67 16.29 -13.01
C TYR A 130 -5.78 14.89 -13.61
N ASP A 131 -4.88 14.53 -14.53
CA ASP A 131 -4.93 13.23 -15.23
C ASP A 131 -4.82 12.06 -14.25
N ALA A 132 -3.90 12.16 -13.28
CA ALA A 132 -3.75 11.18 -12.20
C ALA A 132 -5.05 11.04 -11.39
N LEU A 133 -5.65 12.15 -10.92
CA LEU A 133 -6.91 12.11 -10.19
C LEU A 133 -8.06 11.60 -11.06
N ASN A 134 -8.04 11.90 -12.36
CA ASN A 134 -9.04 11.45 -13.32
C ASN A 134 -9.02 9.92 -13.45
N THR A 135 -7.84 9.30 -13.47
CA THR A 135 -7.71 7.83 -13.55
C THR A 135 -8.35 7.06 -12.40
N ILE A 136 -8.46 7.69 -11.22
CA ILE A 136 -9.01 7.07 -10.00
C ILE A 136 -10.39 7.61 -9.61
N SER A 137 -10.93 8.56 -10.39
CA SER A 137 -12.24 9.15 -10.18
C SER A 137 -13.36 8.19 -10.58
N ASP A 138 -14.55 8.38 -10.00
CA ASP A 138 -15.72 7.55 -10.31
C ASP A 138 -16.52 8.10 -11.51
N PHE A 139 -16.42 9.41 -11.76
CA PHE A 139 -17.08 10.06 -12.89
C PHE A 139 -16.31 11.30 -13.34
N GLN A 140 -16.27 11.52 -14.65
CA GLN A 140 -15.64 12.67 -15.30
C GLN A 140 -16.67 13.37 -16.20
N GLY A 141 -16.64 14.71 -16.26
CA GLY A 141 -17.58 15.45 -17.08
C GLY A 141 -17.20 16.90 -17.31
N TYR A 142 -18.07 17.59 -18.04
CA TYR A 142 -17.92 19.01 -18.36
C TYR A 142 -19.21 19.75 -18.06
N LEU A 143 -19.11 20.92 -17.44
CA LEU A 143 -20.22 21.86 -17.30
C LEU A 143 -19.96 23.04 -18.24
N GLY A 144 -20.55 22.98 -19.44
CA GLY A 144 -20.09 23.81 -20.56
C GLY A 144 -18.69 23.37 -20.96
N ASN A 145 -17.71 24.27 -20.89
CA ASN A 145 -16.30 23.94 -21.16
C ASN A 145 -15.51 23.64 -19.87
N GLU A 146 -16.10 23.80 -18.69
CA GLU A 146 -15.39 23.63 -17.41
C GLU A 146 -15.28 22.14 -17.02
N PRO A 147 -14.06 21.56 -16.94
CA PRO A 147 -13.87 20.17 -16.58
C PRO A 147 -14.10 19.94 -15.08
N TYR A 148 -14.72 18.80 -14.75
CA TYR A 148 -14.86 18.34 -13.37
C TYR A 148 -14.71 16.83 -13.26
N ILE A 149 -14.29 16.38 -12.07
CA ILE A 149 -14.29 14.97 -11.69
C ILE A 149 -15.09 14.78 -10.40
N ILE A 150 -15.64 13.59 -10.21
CA ILE A 150 -16.42 13.24 -9.02
C ILE A 150 -15.81 12.01 -8.37
N PHE A 151 -15.65 12.09 -7.05
CA PHE A 151 -15.33 10.98 -6.17
C PHE A 151 -16.56 10.60 -5.34
N PHE A 152 -16.97 9.35 -5.41
CA PHE A 152 -18.04 8.80 -4.58
C PHE A 152 -17.52 8.47 -3.18
N GLY A 153 -18.35 8.73 -2.18
CA GLY A 153 -18.00 8.54 -0.78
C GLY A 153 -19.20 8.77 0.13
N LYS A 154 -18.93 9.18 1.37
CA LYS A 154 -19.99 9.61 2.31
C LYS A 154 -20.74 10.81 1.74
N ILE A 155 -20.00 11.70 1.08
CA ILE A 155 -20.51 12.81 0.29
C ILE A 155 -19.85 12.68 -1.08
N ASN A 156 -20.65 12.69 -2.15
CA ASN A 156 -20.11 12.76 -3.50
C ASN A 156 -19.42 14.11 -3.66
N LEU A 157 -18.09 14.09 -3.75
CA LEU A 157 -17.26 15.27 -3.90
C LEU A 157 -17.03 15.53 -5.38
N LYS A 158 -17.48 16.67 -5.87
CA LYS A 158 -17.18 17.19 -7.20
C LYS A 158 -16.03 18.19 -7.10
N LEU A 159 -14.97 17.97 -7.87
CA LEU A 159 -13.85 18.89 -8.03
C LEU A 159 -13.97 19.59 -9.39
N ASN A 160 -14.23 20.90 -9.39
CA ASN A 160 -14.20 21.71 -10.62
C ASN A 160 -12.78 22.20 -10.86
N PHE A 161 -12.22 21.95 -12.03
CA PHE A 161 -10.85 22.33 -12.39
C PHE A 161 -10.72 23.80 -12.79
N LYS A 162 -11.08 24.65 -11.83
CA LYS A 162 -11.00 26.10 -11.91
C LYS A 162 -9.93 26.60 -10.95
N PHE A 163 -8.91 27.23 -11.53
CA PHE A 163 -7.78 27.82 -10.83
C PHE A 163 -7.15 28.91 -11.69
N LYS A 164 -6.35 29.78 -11.07
CA LYS A 164 -5.63 30.89 -11.71
C LYS A 164 -4.13 30.73 -11.58
N ALA A 165 -3.36 31.57 -12.26
CA ALA A 165 -1.90 31.59 -12.16
C ALA A 165 -1.40 31.70 -10.71
N SER A 166 -2.08 32.53 -9.89
CA SER A 166 -1.75 32.71 -8.47
C SER A 166 -1.90 31.45 -7.61
N ASP A 167 -2.72 30.48 -8.03
CA ASP A 167 -2.94 29.23 -7.30
C ASP A 167 -1.85 28.17 -7.57
N LEU A 168 -0.94 28.43 -8.53
CA LEU A 168 0.14 27.51 -8.91
C LEU A 168 1.37 27.56 -7.99
N ASN A 169 1.35 28.40 -6.95
CA ASN A 169 2.40 28.43 -5.95
C ASN A 169 2.24 27.27 -4.95
N VAL A 170 2.52 26.06 -5.42
CA VAL A 170 2.36 24.80 -4.66
C VAL A 170 3.65 23.99 -4.65
N ASN A 171 3.73 23.06 -3.70
CA ASN A 171 4.85 22.15 -3.59
C ASN A 171 4.78 21.02 -4.63
N PHE A 172 5.30 21.29 -5.83
CA PHE A 172 5.30 20.33 -6.95
C PHE A 172 5.99 19.00 -6.64
N LYS A 173 7.01 19.01 -5.77
CA LYS A 173 7.68 17.77 -5.35
C LYS A 173 6.71 16.84 -4.64
N LYS A 174 5.88 17.36 -3.72
CA LYS A 174 4.84 16.57 -3.04
C LYS A 174 3.75 16.11 -4.00
N ILE A 175 3.40 16.92 -5.00
CA ILE A 175 2.42 16.53 -6.03
C ILE A 175 2.93 15.33 -6.82
N MET A 176 4.17 15.37 -7.30
CA MET A 176 4.73 14.26 -8.08
C MET A 176 4.89 13.01 -7.21
N LEU A 177 5.38 13.14 -5.98
CA LEU A 177 5.42 12.02 -5.02
C LEU A 177 4.03 11.42 -4.78
N PHE A 178 2.99 12.25 -4.65
CA PHE A 178 1.62 11.75 -4.51
C PHE A 178 1.18 10.93 -5.72
N VAL A 179 1.41 11.46 -6.93
CA VAL A 179 1.04 10.79 -8.19
C VAL A 179 1.76 9.44 -8.31
N ASP A 180 3.06 9.42 -8.08
CA ASP A 180 3.88 8.21 -8.22
C ASP A 180 3.60 7.20 -7.11
N ASP A 181 3.61 7.64 -5.84
CA ASP A 181 3.53 6.74 -4.70
C ASP A 181 2.11 6.22 -4.45
N TYR A 182 1.07 7.01 -4.75
CA TYR A 182 -0.30 6.67 -4.37
C TYR A 182 -1.23 6.38 -5.55
N VAL A 183 -1.07 7.07 -6.69
CA VAL A 183 -1.97 6.87 -7.84
C VAL A 183 -1.44 5.76 -8.75
N PHE A 184 -0.19 5.85 -9.21
CA PHE A 184 0.35 4.89 -10.18
C PHE A 184 1.07 3.69 -9.57
N ASN A 185 1.27 3.67 -8.26
CA ASN A 185 1.84 2.52 -7.58
C ASN A 185 0.86 1.34 -7.56
N LYS A 186 1.25 0.24 -8.23
CA LYS A 186 0.44 -0.97 -8.34
C LYS A 186 0.36 -1.79 -7.04
N MET A 187 1.29 -1.59 -6.11
CA MET A 187 1.30 -2.31 -4.83
C MET A 187 0.24 -1.74 -3.90
N HIS A 188 -0.68 -2.58 -3.42
CA HIS A 188 -1.84 -2.16 -2.60
C HIS A 188 -2.63 -1.03 -3.26
N HIS A 189 -2.76 -1.08 -4.59
CA HIS A 189 -3.36 0.02 -5.37
C HIS A 189 -4.79 0.35 -4.92
N GLU A 190 -5.64 -0.67 -4.71
CA GLU A 190 -7.01 -0.47 -4.22
C GLU A 190 -7.04 0.26 -2.87
N ASP A 191 -6.13 -0.10 -1.96
CA ASP A 191 -6.04 0.48 -0.62
C ASP A 191 -5.46 1.91 -0.63
N ARG A 192 -4.53 2.19 -1.55
CA ARG A 192 -4.04 3.55 -1.80
C ARG A 192 -5.15 4.45 -2.34
N VAL A 193 -5.92 3.97 -3.32
CA VAL A 193 -7.10 4.68 -3.85
C VAL A 193 -8.14 4.89 -2.75
N LEU A 194 -8.38 3.91 -1.89
CA LEU A 194 -9.27 4.06 -0.74
C LEU A 194 -8.76 5.13 0.26
N SER A 195 -7.45 5.15 0.53
CA SER A 195 -6.82 6.15 1.39
C SER A 195 -6.97 7.56 0.83
N ILE A 196 -6.86 7.71 -0.50
CA ILE A 196 -7.15 8.96 -1.23
C ILE A 196 -8.62 9.38 -1.03
N ARG A 197 -9.56 8.47 -1.27
CA ARG A 197 -11.00 8.75 -1.12
C ARG A 197 -11.36 9.16 0.30
N ASN A 198 -10.79 8.49 1.30
CA ASN A 198 -11.02 8.83 2.71
C ASN A 198 -10.47 10.23 3.02
N ALA A 199 -9.25 10.53 2.58
CA ALA A 199 -8.66 11.85 2.78
C ALA A 199 -9.47 12.97 2.09
N LEU A 200 -9.98 12.72 0.88
CA LEU A 200 -10.86 13.66 0.18
C LEU A 200 -12.15 13.94 0.98
N ASN A 201 -12.84 12.89 1.44
CA ASN A 201 -14.09 13.01 2.21
C ASN A 201 -13.88 13.66 3.58
N GLU A 202 -12.74 13.43 4.22
CA GLU A 202 -12.41 14.02 5.52
C GLU A 202 -12.02 15.50 5.39
N MET A 203 -11.32 15.87 4.33
CA MET A 203 -10.83 17.22 4.14
C MET A 203 -11.89 18.17 3.54
N PHE A 204 -12.74 17.65 2.66
CA PHE A 204 -13.74 18.43 1.93
C PHE A 204 -15.14 17.97 2.32
N LEU A 205 -15.79 18.75 3.17
CA LEU A 205 -17.18 18.50 3.62
C LEU A 205 -18.23 19.01 2.62
N GLU A 206 -17.82 19.86 1.69
CA GLU A 206 -18.67 20.44 0.65
C GLU A 206 -18.81 19.47 -0.53
N LYS A 207 -19.97 19.47 -1.19
CA LYS A 207 -20.23 18.63 -2.37
C LYS A 207 -19.50 19.12 -3.62
N ASP A 208 -19.19 20.41 -3.69
CA ASP A 208 -18.62 21.04 -4.87
C ASP A 208 -17.48 21.95 -4.46
N VAL A 209 -16.27 21.65 -4.92
CA VAL A 209 -15.02 22.31 -4.50
C VAL A 209 -14.26 22.77 -5.73
N GLU A 210 -13.86 24.05 -5.75
CA GLU A 210 -12.95 24.55 -6.76
C GLU A 210 -11.54 24.00 -6.55
N PHE A 211 -10.87 23.66 -7.65
CA PHE A 211 -9.53 23.10 -7.61
C PHE A 211 -8.50 24.06 -7.02
N SER A 212 -8.71 25.38 -7.13
CA SER A 212 -7.94 26.40 -6.39
C SER A 212 -7.91 26.16 -4.87
N ILE A 213 -9.04 25.75 -4.28
CA ILE A 213 -9.15 25.42 -2.84
C ILE A 213 -8.42 24.11 -2.55
N PHE A 214 -8.56 23.11 -3.43
CA PHE A 214 -7.85 21.85 -3.33
C PHE A 214 -6.32 22.06 -3.33
N LEU A 215 -5.80 22.85 -4.27
CA LEU A 215 -4.38 23.16 -4.39
C LEU A 215 -3.81 23.84 -3.13
N LYS A 216 -4.53 24.82 -2.56
CA LYS A 216 -4.15 25.48 -1.30
C LYS A 216 -4.06 24.52 -0.12
N LYS A 217 -4.84 23.44 -0.15
CA LYS A 217 -4.94 22.42 0.88
C LYS A 217 -4.10 21.16 0.57
N PHE A 218 -3.43 21.11 -0.57
CA PHE A 218 -2.80 19.89 -1.09
C PHE A 218 -1.79 19.27 -0.12
N GLU A 219 -0.98 20.06 0.58
CA GLU A 219 0.01 19.49 1.50
C GLU A 219 -0.62 18.76 2.69
N ALA A 220 -1.70 19.32 3.25
CA ALA A 220 -2.45 18.68 4.33
C ALA A 220 -3.23 17.47 3.82
N PHE A 221 -3.78 17.54 2.60
CA PHE A 221 -4.36 16.40 1.90
C PHE A 221 -3.36 15.25 1.76
N TYR A 222 -2.15 15.51 1.24
CA TYR A 222 -1.10 14.52 1.07
C TYR A 222 -0.71 13.84 2.38
N LEU A 223 -0.58 14.61 3.47
CA LEU A 223 -0.28 14.07 4.79
C LEU A 223 -1.42 13.15 5.29
N LEU A 224 -2.67 13.54 5.04
CA LEU A 224 -3.84 12.74 5.43
C LEU A 224 -3.90 11.42 4.66
N VAL A 225 -3.64 11.44 3.35
CA VAL A 225 -3.53 10.22 2.52
C VAL A 225 -2.46 9.30 3.08
N ARG A 226 -1.28 9.84 3.40
CA ARG A 226 -0.18 9.08 3.98
C ARG A 226 -0.55 8.43 5.31
N ASN A 227 -1.20 9.18 6.20
CA ASN A 227 -1.64 8.66 7.50
C ASN A 227 -2.70 7.56 7.34
N ASN A 228 -3.69 7.77 6.47
CA ASN A 228 -4.73 6.78 6.20
C ASN A 228 -4.15 5.49 5.63
N PHE A 229 -3.20 5.59 4.71
CA PHE A 229 -2.52 4.43 4.15
C PHE A 229 -1.62 3.73 5.18
N GLN A 230 -0.92 4.48 6.03
CA GLN A 230 -0.11 3.89 7.10
C GLN A 230 -0.98 3.09 8.07
N LEU A 231 -2.12 3.63 8.50
CA LEU A 231 -3.08 2.91 9.33
C LEU A 231 -3.60 1.64 8.66
N TYR A 232 -3.82 1.67 7.34
CA TYR A 232 -4.16 0.46 6.59
C TYR A 232 -3.04 -0.59 6.66
N ILE A 233 -1.79 -0.21 6.40
CA ILE A 233 -0.64 -1.12 6.45
C ILE A 233 -0.45 -1.70 7.86
N ASP A 234 -0.66 -0.89 8.90
CA ASP A 234 -0.58 -1.32 10.29
C ASP A 234 -1.69 -2.33 10.62
N ASN A 235 -2.92 -2.09 10.16
CA ASN A 235 -4.05 -3.01 10.32
C ASN A 235 -3.87 -4.32 9.53
N PHE A 236 -3.36 -4.24 8.30
CA PHE A 236 -3.05 -5.42 7.49
C PHE A 236 -1.97 -6.27 8.17
N SER A 237 -0.92 -5.63 8.70
CA SER A 237 0.11 -6.29 9.49
C SER A 237 -0.45 -6.94 10.75
N PHE A 238 -1.46 -6.31 11.38
CA PHE A 238 -2.18 -6.88 12.52
C PHE A 238 -3.02 -8.10 12.15
N ASP A 239 -3.74 -8.06 11.03
CA ASP A 239 -4.55 -9.20 10.57
C ASP A 239 -3.65 -10.39 10.17
N ASP A 240 -2.56 -10.15 9.47
CA ASP A 240 -1.56 -11.17 9.16
C ASP A 240 -0.94 -11.76 10.44
N PHE A 241 -0.61 -10.90 11.40
CA PHE A 241 -0.12 -11.33 12.72
C PHE A 241 -1.15 -12.23 13.43
N LYS A 242 -2.41 -11.81 13.50
CA LYS A 242 -3.49 -12.54 14.17
C LYS A 242 -3.76 -13.88 13.49
N ASN A 243 -3.78 -13.90 12.16
CA ASN A 243 -3.92 -15.13 11.38
C ASN A 243 -2.77 -16.09 11.67
N LYS A 244 -1.54 -15.59 11.76
CA LYS A 244 -0.38 -16.43 12.07
C LYS A 244 -0.44 -16.99 13.49
N LEU A 245 -0.84 -16.17 14.47
CA LEU A 245 -1.01 -16.60 15.86
C LEU A 245 -2.11 -17.68 15.99
N GLU A 246 -3.23 -17.51 15.30
CA GLU A 246 -4.33 -18.48 15.27
C GLU A 246 -3.92 -19.79 14.59
N GLU A 247 -3.15 -19.72 13.50
CA GLU A 247 -2.58 -20.88 12.83
C GLU A 247 -1.67 -21.68 13.78
N ASP A 248 -0.71 -21.01 14.43
CA ASP A 248 0.22 -21.64 15.38
C ASP A 248 -0.56 -22.27 16.56
N ARG A 249 -1.54 -21.55 17.13
CA ARG A 249 -2.41 -22.07 18.20
C ARG A 249 -3.13 -23.34 17.77
N ARG A 250 -3.69 -23.35 16.56
CA ARG A 250 -4.39 -24.51 15.99
C ARG A 250 -3.43 -25.67 15.78
N GLU A 251 -2.28 -25.44 15.16
CA GLU A 251 -1.29 -26.47 14.87
C GLU A 251 -0.80 -27.13 16.16
N TYR A 252 -0.38 -26.34 17.15
CA TYR A 252 0.09 -26.88 18.43
C TYR A 252 -1.03 -27.59 19.19
N THR A 253 -2.26 -27.07 19.18
CA THR A 253 -3.40 -27.76 19.80
C THR A 253 -3.65 -29.13 19.15
N ILE A 254 -3.54 -29.25 17.83
CA ILE A 254 -3.68 -30.53 17.12
C ILE A 254 -2.55 -31.49 17.54
N LYS A 255 -1.30 -31.03 17.58
CA LYS A 255 -0.14 -31.83 18.01
C LYS A 255 -0.31 -32.33 19.46
N ILE A 256 -0.71 -31.44 20.37
CA ILE A 256 -0.98 -31.74 21.79
C ILE A 256 -2.09 -32.78 21.93
N ASN A 257 -3.23 -32.57 21.24
CA ASN A 257 -4.37 -33.48 21.28
C ASN A 257 -4.02 -34.87 20.70
N LYS A 258 -3.16 -34.93 19.69
CA LYS A 258 -2.65 -36.20 19.16
C LYS A 258 -1.84 -36.97 20.20
N VAL A 259 -0.95 -36.30 20.92
CA VAL A 259 -0.19 -36.93 22.03
C VAL A 259 -1.14 -37.41 23.13
N PHE A 260 -2.14 -36.61 23.50
CA PHE A 260 -3.15 -36.99 24.49
C PHE A 260 -3.95 -38.23 24.07
N SER A 261 -4.50 -38.25 22.85
CA SER A 261 -5.27 -39.37 22.33
C SER A 261 -4.44 -40.66 22.29
N ASP A 262 -3.18 -40.57 21.86
CA ASP A 262 -2.27 -41.71 21.82
C ASP A 262 -1.93 -42.25 23.23
N MET A 263 -1.90 -41.38 24.26
CA MET A 263 -1.71 -41.77 25.65
C MET A 263 -2.96 -42.42 26.26
N GLN A 264 -4.16 -41.95 25.90
CA GLN A 264 -5.43 -42.46 26.45
C GLN A 264 -5.60 -43.95 26.16
N ASN A 265 -5.21 -44.40 24.97
CA ASN A 265 -5.23 -45.82 24.61
C ASN A 265 -4.37 -46.68 25.57
N GLN A 266 -3.21 -46.18 25.98
CA GLN A 266 -2.30 -46.91 26.89
C GLN A 266 -2.85 -46.95 28.31
N LEU A 267 -3.45 -45.85 28.77
CA LEU A 267 -4.14 -45.76 30.07
C LEU A 267 -5.25 -46.80 30.21
N LEU A 268 -6.01 -47.08 29.13
CA LEU A 268 -7.07 -48.08 29.16
C LEU A 268 -6.55 -49.52 28.97
N THR A 269 -5.56 -49.72 28.10
CA THR A 269 -5.08 -51.07 27.77
C THR A 269 -4.30 -51.72 28.93
N LEU A 270 -3.56 -50.91 29.70
CA LEU A 270 -2.64 -51.42 30.72
C LEU A 270 -3.36 -52.07 31.92
N PRO A 271 -4.38 -51.45 32.56
CA PRO A 271 -5.14 -52.10 33.63
C PRO A 271 -5.82 -53.39 33.15
N LEU A 272 -6.40 -53.38 31.95
CA LEU A 272 -7.09 -54.54 31.38
C LEU A 272 -6.11 -55.72 31.19
N ALA A 273 -4.95 -55.47 30.57
CA ALA A 273 -3.92 -56.49 30.38
C ALA A 273 -3.40 -57.04 31.71
N THR A 274 -3.27 -56.19 32.72
CA THR A 274 -2.79 -56.56 34.07
C THR A 274 -3.78 -57.46 34.79
N VAL A 275 -5.07 -57.09 34.80
CA VAL A 275 -6.14 -57.89 35.43
C VAL A 275 -6.29 -59.24 34.72
N LEU A 276 -6.24 -59.26 33.39
CA LEU A 276 -6.31 -60.50 32.61
C LEU A 276 -5.12 -61.43 32.91
N ALA A 277 -3.90 -60.89 32.95
CA ALA A 277 -2.72 -61.68 33.29
C ALA A 277 -2.80 -62.24 34.71
N ALA A 278 -3.11 -61.40 35.71
CA ALA A 278 -3.24 -61.83 37.10
C ALA A 278 -4.33 -62.88 37.31
N GLY A 279 -5.48 -62.75 36.63
CA GLY A 279 -6.59 -63.69 36.73
C GLY A 279 -6.34 -65.06 36.09
N GLN A 280 -5.37 -65.16 35.16
CA GLN A 280 -5.03 -66.43 34.50
C GLN A 280 -3.96 -67.26 35.22
N ILE A 281 -3.26 -66.67 36.21
CA ILE A 281 -2.26 -67.36 37.02
C ILE A 281 -2.97 -68.32 37.99
N VAL A 282 -2.61 -69.60 37.93
CA VAL A 282 -3.19 -70.69 38.75
C VAL A 282 -2.25 -71.12 39.87
N LEU A 283 -2.77 -71.84 40.87
CA LEU A 283 -1.96 -72.40 41.96
C LEU A 283 -1.10 -73.56 41.42
N VAL A 284 0.18 -73.60 41.78
CA VAL A 284 1.14 -74.55 41.17
C VAL A 284 1.02 -75.93 41.84
N ASN A 285 0.39 -76.90 41.15
CA ASN A 285 0.29 -78.28 41.63
C ASN A 285 1.23 -79.26 40.89
N GLY A 286 1.84 -78.83 39.79
CA GLY A 286 2.78 -79.62 39.01
C GLY A 286 3.57 -78.79 37.99
N PHE A 287 4.47 -79.44 37.26
CA PHE A 287 5.36 -78.77 36.31
C PHE A 287 4.62 -78.04 35.18
N GLY A 288 3.48 -78.56 34.72
CA GLY A 288 2.65 -77.91 33.69
C GLY A 288 2.11 -76.55 34.13
N ASP A 289 1.63 -76.43 35.37
CA ASP A 289 1.12 -75.17 35.93
C ASP A 289 2.24 -74.13 36.10
N PHE A 290 3.43 -74.58 36.51
CA PHE A 290 4.61 -73.73 36.60
C PHE A 290 5.00 -73.13 35.23
N VAL A 291 5.03 -73.96 34.18
CA VAL A 291 5.34 -73.49 32.82
C VAL A 291 4.28 -72.52 32.32
N LYS A 292 2.98 -72.81 32.53
CA LYS A 292 1.88 -71.93 32.16
C LYS A 292 2.01 -70.55 32.82
N ASN A 293 2.17 -70.51 34.14
CA ASN A 293 2.30 -69.26 34.88
C ASN A 293 3.53 -68.47 34.44
N SER A 294 4.64 -69.15 34.18
CA SER A 294 5.89 -68.52 33.72
C SER A 294 5.72 -67.89 32.32
N LEU A 295 5.02 -68.56 31.40
CA LEU A 295 4.70 -68.00 30.08
C LEU A 295 3.83 -66.74 30.19
N ILE A 296 2.86 -66.71 31.11
CA ILE A 296 2.03 -65.52 31.37
C ILE A 296 2.90 -64.35 31.86
N VAL A 297 3.78 -64.58 32.83
CA VAL A 297 4.68 -63.55 33.38
C VAL A 297 5.64 -63.01 32.32
N VAL A 298 6.21 -63.90 31.49
CA VAL A 298 7.07 -63.49 30.36
C VAL A 298 6.28 -62.65 29.36
N GLY A 299 5.06 -63.07 29.01
CA GLY A 299 4.20 -62.33 28.08
C GLY A 299 3.86 -60.92 28.57
N ILE A 300 3.43 -60.78 29.83
CA ILE A 300 3.14 -59.45 30.38
C ILE A 300 4.40 -58.59 30.52
N SER A 301 5.56 -59.19 30.80
CA SER A 301 6.83 -58.48 30.91
C SER A 301 7.25 -57.87 29.58
N ILE A 302 7.12 -58.63 28.48
CA ILE A 302 7.36 -58.14 27.11
C ILE A 302 6.37 -57.02 26.77
N PHE A 303 5.09 -57.20 27.08
CA PHE A 303 4.07 -56.18 26.85
C PHE A 303 4.37 -54.88 27.61
N CYS A 304 4.71 -54.95 28.90
CA CYS A 304 5.10 -53.80 29.71
C CYS A 304 6.34 -53.11 29.15
N ASN A 305 7.32 -53.85 28.63
CA ASN A 305 8.50 -53.28 27.99
C ASN A 305 8.11 -52.46 26.73
N PHE A 306 7.24 -52.98 25.87
CA PHE A 306 6.72 -52.22 24.73
C PHE A 306 5.95 -50.96 25.15
N VAL A 307 5.15 -51.03 26.21
CA VAL A 307 4.46 -49.85 26.76
C VAL A 307 5.47 -48.80 27.23
N LEU A 308 6.52 -49.20 27.95
CA LEU A 308 7.57 -48.29 28.39
C LEU A 308 8.32 -47.65 27.21
N MET A 309 8.60 -48.42 26.14
CA MET A 309 9.20 -47.88 24.91
C MET A 309 8.28 -46.85 24.24
N LYS A 310 6.97 -47.11 24.16
CA LYS A 310 5.99 -46.16 23.61
C LYS A 310 5.90 -44.88 24.45
N ILE A 311 5.89 -44.99 25.78
CA ILE A 311 5.89 -43.85 26.70
C ILE A 311 7.17 -43.03 26.51
N SER A 312 8.33 -43.67 26.38
CA SER A 312 9.62 -42.99 26.14
C SER A 312 9.60 -42.19 24.83
N ASN A 313 9.09 -42.79 23.74
CA ASN A 313 8.97 -42.11 22.46
C ASN A 313 8.04 -40.87 22.53
N LYS A 314 6.94 -40.96 23.29
CA LYS A 314 6.05 -39.83 23.53
C LYS A 314 6.68 -38.76 24.38
N ASN A 315 7.52 -39.12 25.35
CA ASN A 315 8.29 -38.15 26.12
C ASN A 315 9.25 -37.35 25.23
N SER A 316 9.92 -38.00 24.28
CA SER A 316 10.77 -37.32 23.29
C SER A 316 9.96 -36.38 22.39
N THR A 317 8.78 -36.81 21.93
CA THR A 317 7.89 -35.97 21.11
C THR A 317 7.41 -34.75 21.90
N LEU A 318 7.04 -34.94 23.16
CA LEU A 318 6.56 -33.86 24.03
C LEU A 318 7.69 -32.86 24.37
N THR A 319 8.91 -33.36 24.55
CA THR A 319 10.10 -32.51 24.76
C THR A 319 10.42 -31.68 23.51
N ALA A 320 10.36 -32.29 22.32
CA ALA A 320 10.54 -31.56 21.07
C ALA A 320 9.49 -30.46 20.91
N LEU A 321 8.22 -30.77 21.20
CA LEU A 321 7.11 -29.81 21.14
C LEU A 321 7.27 -28.66 22.14
N ARG A 322 7.74 -28.95 23.36
CA ARG A 322 8.06 -27.94 24.38
C ARG A 322 9.19 -27.02 23.90
N ASN A 323 10.26 -27.59 23.35
CA ASN A 323 11.39 -26.80 22.85
C ASN A 323 10.97 -25.89 21.68
N GLU A 324 10.12 -26.38 20.79
CA GLU A 324 9.58 -25.60 19.68
C GLU A 324 8.74 -24.41 20.17
N ILE A 325 7.82 -24.66 21.12
CA ILE A 325 6.98 -23.61 21.74
C ILE A 325 7.84 -22.58 22.47
N ASN A 326 8.81 -23.01 23.27
CA ASN A 326 9.70 -22.11 24.00
C ASN A 326 10.58 -21.27 23.06
N LEU A 327 11.08 -21.87 21.97
CA LEU A 327 11.89 -21.15 20.99
C LEU A 327 11.09 -20.07 20.28
N ARG A 328 9.84 -20.37 19.90
CA ARG A 328 8.93 -19.37 19.32
C ARG A 328 8.59 -18.25 20.30
N GLU A 329 8.35 -18.60 21.56
CA GLU A 329 8.13 -17.63 22.64
C GLU A 329 9.34 -16.69 22.80
N GLU A 330 10.56 -17.24 22.87
CA GLU A 330 11.80 -16.47 22.98
C GLU A 330 12.09 -15.60 21.75
N GLU A 331 11.86 -16.11 20.54
CA GLU A 331 12.05 -15.36 19.29
C GLU A 331 11.16 -14.12 19.25
N MET A 332 9.92 -14.22 19.73
CA MET A 332 9.02 -13.06 19.74
C MET A 332 9.28 -12.10 20.89
N ILE A 333 9.76 -12.57 22.04
CA ILE A 333 10.24 -11.68 23.11
C ILE A 333 11.38 -10.79 22.59
N LYS A 334 12.22 -11.29 21.68
CA LYS A 334 13.36 -10.57 21.10
C LYS A 334 12.99 -9.63 19.95
N LYS A 335 11.83 -9.80 19.30
CA LYS A 335 11.42 -9.04 18.10
C LYS A 335 10.77 -7.67 18.37
N ASP A 336 10.83 -7.18 19.60
CA ASP A 336 10.56 -5.78 20.00
C ASP A 336 9.07 -5.34 20.10
N ASP A 337 8.89 -4.22 20.81
CA ASP A 337 7.75 -3.40 21.31
C ASP A 337 6.36 -3.47 20.62
N SER A 338 5.92 -4.63 20.14
CA SER A 338 4.59 -4.76 19.57
C SER A 338 3.50 -4.58 20.63
N THR A 339 2.53 -3.73 20.33
CA THR A 339 1.26 -3.58 21.08
C THR A 339 0.58 -4.93 21.38
N TYR A 340 0.89 -5.95 20.59
CA TYR A 340 0.27 -7.28 20.59
C TYR A 340 1.09 -8.35 21.36
N ARG A 341 2.21 -7.98 21.99
CA ARG A 341 3.07 -8.92 22.74
C ARG A 341 2.33 -9.68 23.83
N ALA A 342 1.42 -9.01 24.54
CA ALA A 342 0.66 -9.61 25.63
C ALA A 342 -0.25 -10.75 25.14
N GLU A 343 -0.97 -10.53 24.03
CA GLU A 343 -1.85 -11.53 23.42
C GLU A 343 -1.03 -12.74 22.91
N TYR A 344 0.14 -12.48 22.33
CA TYR A 344 1.07 -13.54 21.92
C TYR A 344 1.51 -14.40 23.12
N LEU A 345 2.08 -13.78 24.15
CA LEU A 345 2.59 -14.50 25.33
C LEU A 345 1.49 -15.30 26.05
N GLU A 346 0.26 -14.79 26.08
CA GLU A 346 -0.87 -15.51 26.65
C GLU A 346 -1.14 -16.84 25.91
N VAL A 347 -1.12 -16.84 24.58
CA VAL A 347 -1.36 -18.06 23.78
C VAL A 347 -0.29 -19.13 24.06
N TYR A 348 1.00 -18.76 24.06
CA TYR A 348 2.08 -19.72 24.32
C TYR A 348 2.08 -20.19 25.79
N ALA A 349 1.74 -19.31 26.74
CA ALA A 349 1.56 -19.70 28.14
C ALA A 349 0.43 -20.73 28.31
N GLN A 350 -0.69 -20.56 27.61
CA GLN A 350 -1.79 -21.53 27.60
C GLN A 350 -1.36 -22.88 27.00
N LEU A 351 -0.61 -22.87 25.89
CA LEU A 351 -0.08 -24.09 25.25
C LEU A 351 0.93 -24.81 26.17
N SER A 352 1.83 -24.06 26.80
CA SER A 352 2.82 -24.58 27.75
C SER A 352 2.16 -25.21 28.98
N SER A 353 1.11 -24.58 29.52
CA SER A 353 0.31 -25.14 30.62
C SER A 353 -0.32 -26.50 30.25
N ARG A 354 -0.88 -26.63 29.03
CA ARG A 354 -1.43 -27.90 28.54
C ARG A 354 -0.34 -28.97 28.39
N LEU A 355 0.84 -28.60 27.88
CA LEU A 355 2.00 -29.49 27.77
C LEU A 355 2.47 -30.00 29.13
N ASN A 356 2.53 -29.13 30.14
CA ASN A 356 2.94 -29.50 31.50
C ASN A 356 1.99 -30.50 32.16
N LYS A 357 0.68 -30.37 31.89
CA LYS A 357 -0.33 -31.35 32.32
C LYS A 357 -0.12 -32.71 31.65
N LEU A 358 0.16 -32.73 30.35
CA LEU A 358 0.45 -33.96 29.61
C LEU A 358 1.73 -34.67 30.08
N ASP A 359 2.81 -33.91 30.32
CA ASP A 359 4.04 -34.45 30.89
C ASP A 359 3.80 -35.11 32.26
N SER A 360 3.00 -34.46 33.11
CA SER A 360 2.58 -35.00 34.41
C SER A 360 1.77 -36.29 34.25
N ASN A 361 0.83 -36.32 33.31
CA ASN A 361 0.05 -37.52 33.00
C ASN A 361 0.94 -38.65 32.49
N LEU A 362 1.95 -38.37 31.66
CA LEU A 362 2.84 -39.38 31.10
C LEU A 362 3.73 -40.01 32.18
N LYS A 363 4.21 -39.21 33.13
CA LYS A 363 4.88 -39.68 34.36
C LYS A 363 3.97 -40.57 35.21
N LEU A 364 2.68 -40.23 35.31
CA LEU A 364 1.69 -41.05 36.02
C LEU A 364 1.50 -42.40 35.33
N VAL A 365 1.32 -42.44 34.01
CA VAL A 365 1.19 -43.71 33.25
C VAL A 365 2.40 -44.60 33.48
N LYS A 366 3.62 -44.04 33.42
CA LYS A 366 4.86 -44.80 33.69
C LYS A 366 4.84 -45.45 35.08
N LYS A 367 4.41 -44.72 36.12
CA LYS A 367 4.28 -45.26 37.49
C LYS A 367 3.26 -46.40 37.55
N ILE A 368 2.10 -46.25 36.89
CA ILE A 368 1.08 -47.31 36.82
C ILE A 368 1.66 -48.55 36.12
N THR A 369 2.42 -48.39 35.03
CA THR A 369 3.05 -49.53 34.33
C THR A 369 3.98 -50.31 35.22
N ILE A 370 4.85 -49.62 35.97
CA ILE A 370 5.78 -50.27 36.91
C ILE A 370 5.00 -50.99 38.02
N PHE A 371 4.00 -50.32 38.61
CA PHE A 371 3.16 -50.92 39.65
C PHE A 371 2.42 -52.17 39.17
N ALA A 372 1.84 -52.11 37.96
CA ALA A 372 1.18 -53.24 37.33
C ALA A 372 2.10 -54.44 37.14
N THR A 373 3.34 -54.21 36.67
CA THR A 373 4.35 -55.26 36.54
C THR A 373 4.65 -55.89 37.91
N VAL A 374 4.91 -55.08 38.93
CA VAL A 374 5.19 -55.57 40.30
C VAL A 374 4.03 -56.39 40.85
N LEU A 375 2.79 -55.96 40.63
CA LEU A 375 1.61 -56.66 41.09
C LEU A 375 1.48 -58.06 40.47
N VAL A 376 1.73 -58.20 39.16
CA VAL A 376 1.68 -59.52 38.51
C VAL A 376 2.78 -60.44 39.02
N PHE A 377 4.00 -59.92 39.23
CA PHE A 377 5.08 -60.69 39.86
C PHE A 377 4.71 -61.14 41.27
N LEU A 378 4.08 -60.29 42.07
CA LEU A 378 3.63 -60.64 43.42
C LEU A 378 2.60 -61.77 43.37
N VAL A 379 1.59 -61.68 42.48
CA VAL A 379 0.60 -62.75 42.29
C VAL A 379 1.28 -64.07 41.89
N TYR A 380 2.22 -64.02 40.96
CA TYR A 380 3.00 -65.19 40.56
C TYR A 380 3.74 -65.84 41.75
N PHE A 381 4.44 -65.05 42.57
CA PHE A 381 5.14 -65.57 43.75
C PHE A 381 4.19 -66.14 44.79
N THR A 382 3.07 -65.48 45.06
CA THR A 382 2.09 -66.01 46.02
C THR A 382 1.60 -67.39 45.61
N ARG A 383 1.22 -67.57 44.33
CA ARG A 383 0.73 -68.85 43.78
C ARG A 383 1.79 -69.94 43.62
N LEU A 384 3.06 -69.58 43.70
CA LEU A 384 4.18 -70.51 43.65
C LEU A 384 4.51 -71.11 45.02
N PHE A 385 4.29 -70.36 46.10
CA PHE A 385 4.63 -70.76 47.47
C PHE A 385 3.42 -71.11 48.35
N TYR A 386 2.23 -70.58 48.02
CA TYR A 386 0.96 -70.76 48.74
C TYR A 386 -0.18 -71.06 47.76
#